data_AF-A0A9E2RQ68-F1
#
_entry.id   AF-A0A9E2RQ68-F1
#
_cell.length_a   1.000
_cell.length_b   1.000
_cell.length_c   1.000
_cell.angle_alpha   90.00
_cell.angle_beta   90.00
_cell.angle_gamma   90.00
#
_symmetry.space_group_name_H-M   'P 1'
#
loop_
_entity.id
_entity.type
_entity.pdbx_description
1 polymer ?
#
loop_
_entity_poly.entity_id
_entity_poly.type
_entity_poly.pdbx_seq_one_letter_code
_entity_poly.pdbx_strand_id
1 'polypeptide(L)'
;MDCCESAMSPAMSRRALLLGGASFAAWAYLPKFARAADGRDPRLIVVILRGALDGLATVAPVGDPDYAALHGSIALTPDGPHAALMLDSFFALHPAMPEFARMYREKQAAVIHAVSTPYRDRSHFDGQDVL
;
A
#
# COMPACT_ATOMS: atom_id res chain seq x y z
N MET A 1 -3.08 -70.29 7.61
CA MET A 1 -3.13 -69.21 6.63
C MET A 1 -4.56 -68.74 6.54
N ASP A 2 -4.85 -67.48 6.85
CA ASP A 2 -5.21 -66.53 5.80
C ASP A 2 -5.34 -65.12 6.38
N CYS A 3 -4.71 -64.21 5.64
CA CYS A 3 -4.50 -62.81 5.93
C CYS A 3 -5.81 -62.03 5.76
N CYS A 4 -6.05 -61.07 6.65
CA CYS A 4 -6.58 -59.76 6.24
C CYS A 4 -6.42 -58.75 7.37
N GLU A 5 -5.17 -58.34 7.59
CA GLU A 5 -4.88 -57.02 8.15
C GLU A 5 -5.25 -55.99 7.07
N SER A 6 -6.54 -55.67 6.97
CA SER A 6 -7.00 -54.58 6.12
C SER A 6 -6.83 -53.28 6.90
N ALA A 7 -5.61 -52.77 6.94
CA ALA A 7 -5.34 -51.39 7.30
C ALA A 7 -6.17 -50.50 6.35
N MET A 8 -7.27 -49.98 6.88
CA MET A 8 -8.23 -49.15 6.17
C MET A 8 -7.54 -47.82 5.84
N SER A 9 -6.89 -47.76 4.69
CA SER A 9 -6.38 -46.49 4.15
C SER A 9 -7.60 -45.58 3.95
N PRO A 10 -7.62 -44.36 4.53
CA PRO A 10 -8.78 -43.48 4.36
C PRO A 10 -8.87 -43.11 2.89
N ALA A 11 -9.87 -43.65 2.18
CA ALA A 11 -10.13 -43.33 0.79
C ALA A 11 -10.41 -41.83 0.67
N MET A 12 -9.61 -41.14 -0.15
CA MET A 12 -9.72 -39.70 -0.35
C MET A 12 -11.07 -39.38 -1.02
N SER A 13 -12.02 -38.83 -0.25
CA SER A 13 -13.35 -38.51 -0.78
C SER A 13 -13.31 -37.24 -1.63
N ARG A 14 -14.19 -37.15 -2.64
CA ARG A 14 -14.39 -35.91 -3.43
C ARG A 14 -14.63 -34.70 -2.52
N ARG A 15 -15.35 -34.88 -1.41
CA ARG A 15 -15.61 -33.84 -0.41
C ARG A 15 -14.33 -33.37 0.26
N ALA A 16 -13.47 -34.30 0.69
CA ALA A 16 -12.19 -33.98 1.30
C ALA A 16 -11.26 -33.25 0.33
N LEU A 17 -11.25 -33.66 -0.95
CA LEU A 17 -10.48 -32.98 -1.99
C LEU A 17 -10.96 -31.55 -2.24
N LEU A 18 -12.27 -31.34 -2.36
CA LEU A 18 -12.85 -30.01 -2.59
C LEU A 18 -12.63 -29.08 -1.38
N LEU A 19 -12.82 -29.58 -0.15
CA LEU A 19 -12.58 -28.80 1.06
C LEU A 19 -11.10 -28.48 1.27
N GLY A 20 -10.20 -29.41 0.96
CA GLY A 20 -8.76 -29.20 1.00
C GLY A 20 -8.30 -28.16 -0.01
N GLY A 21 -8.76 -28.27 -1.27
CA GLY A 21 -8.44 -27.32 -2.33
C GLY A 21 -8.96 -25.91 -2.04
N ALA A 22 -10.21 -25.79 -1.55
CA ALA A 22 -10.79 -24.51 -1.17
C ALA A 22 -10.04 -23.85 0.00
N SER A 23 -9.65 -24.64 1.01
CA SER A 23 -8.86 -24.15 2.14
C SER A 23 -7.48 -23.66 1.71
N PHE A 24 -6.81 -24.37 0.80
CA PHE A 24 -5.51 -23.96 0.28
C PHE A 24 -5.60 -22.69 -0.57
N ALA A 25 -6.64 -22.58 -1.40
CA ALA A 25 -6.92 -21.35 -2.15
C ALA A 25 -7.17 -20.18 -1.20
N ALA A 26 -8.04 -20.35 -0.19
CA ALA A 26 -8.32 -19.31 0.80
C ALA A 26 -7.07 -18.87 1.57
N TRP A 27 -6.18 -19.81 1.92
CA TRP A 27 -4.91 -19.51 2.60
C TRP A 27 -4.00 -18.58 1.79
N ALA A 28 -3.96 -18.73 0.46
CA ALA A 28 -3.17 -17.85 -0.41
C ALA A 28 -3.64 -16.39 -0.41
N TYR A 29 -4.90 -16.14 -0.06
CA TYR A 29 -5.51 -14.81 0.02
C TYR A 29 -5.58 -14.24 1.44
N LEU A 30 -5.07 -14.96 2.46
CA LEU A 30 -5.00 -14.40 3.79
C LEU A 30 -4.00 -13.22 3.84
N PRO A 31 -4.31 -12.15 4.60
CA PRO A 31 -3.40 -11.04 4.78
C PRO A 31 -2.06 -11.53 5.36
N LYS A 32 -0.97 -11.23 4.67
CA LYS A 32 0.38 -11.47 5.21
C LYS A 32 0.74 -10.31 6.11
N PHE A 33 1.01 -10.60 7.38
CA PHE A 33 1.55 -9.59 8.30
C PHE A 33 3.03 -9.36 7.99
N ALA A 34 3.40 -8.11 7.72
CA ALA A 34 4.80 -7.72 7.68
C ALA A 34 5.36 -7.75 9.12
N ARG A 35 6.46 -8.48 9.31
CA ARG A 35 7.23 -8.45 10.57
C ARG A 35 8.60 -7.83 10.29
N ALA A 36 9.04 -6.95 11.16
CA ALA A 36 10.43 -6.50 11.15
C ALA A 36 11.36 -7.67 11.51
N ALA A 37 12.62 -7.61 11.10
CA ALA A 37 13.62 -8.60 11.48
C ALA A 37 13.79 -8.64 13.02
N ASP A 38 13.86 -9.85 13.58
CA ASP A 38 14.07 -10.05 15.02
C ASP A 38 15.45 -9.50 15.46
N GLY A 39 15.56 -9.06 16.71
CA GLY A 39 16.82 -8.57 17.30
C GLY A 39 17.13 -7.07 17.11
N ARG A 40 16.19 -6.27 16.59
CA ARG A 40 16.27 -4.80 16.63
C ARG A 40 15.56 -4.23 17.85
N ASP A 41 16.11 -3.16 18.41
CA ASP A 41 15.40 -2.17 19.24
C ASP A 41 14.53 -1.30 18.30
N PRO A 42 13.22 -1.56 18.16
CA PRO A 42 12.42 -0.89 17.14
C PRO A 42 12.16 0.56 17.56
N ARG A 43 12.64 1.51 16.76
CA ARG A 43 12.42 2.94 16.97
C ARG A 43 11.47 3.47 15.93
N LEU A 44 10.41 4.11 16.39
CA LEU A 44 9.46 4.83 15.54
C LEU A 44 9.73 6.34 15.67
N ILE A 45 9.92 6.99 14.54
CA ILE A 45 9.94 8.45 14.46
C ILE A 45 8.73 8.87 13.62
N VAL A 46 7.86 9.69 14.21
CA VAL A 46 6.71 10.28 13.51
C VAL A 46 7.03 11.74 13.24
N VAL A 47 7.03 12.12 11.96
CA VAL A 47 7.24 13.50 11.53
C VAL A 47 5.90 14.04 11.03
N ILE A 48 5.34 15.01 11.77
CA ILE A 48 4.07 15.66 11.40
C ILE A 48 4.40 16.96 10.67
N LEU A 49 4.03 17.03 9.38
CA LEU A 49 4.20 18.22 8.56
C LEU A 49 3.06 19.21 8.82
N ARG A 50 3.28 20.15 9.75
CA ARG A 50 2.33 21.24 10.02
C ARG A 50 2.25 22.20 8.82
N GLY A 51 1.06 22.75 8.56
CA GLY A 51 0.84 23.69 7.46
C GLY A 51 0.20 23.10 6.21
N ALA A 52 -0.42 21.92 6.32
CA ALA A 52 -1.25 21.31 5.28
C ALA A 52 -0.50 21.04 3.97
N LEU A 53 0.44 20.08 4.00
CA LEU A 53 1.01 19.53 2.78
C LEU A 53 -0.11 19.03 1.86
N ASP A 54 -0.17 19.59 0.65
CA ASP A 54 -1.07 19.12 -0.39
C ASP A 54 -0.57 17.79 -0.96
N GLY A 55 -1.32 16.73 -0.70
CA GLY A 55 -1.01 15.39 -1.18
C GLY A 55 -1.03 15.28 -2.71
N LEU A 56 -1.91 16.03 -3.40
CA LEU A 56 -2.02 16.00 -4.87
C LEU A 56 -0.89 16.75 -5.57
N ALA A 57 -0.31 17.76 -4.91
CA ALA A 57 0.92 18.41 -5.35
C ALA A 57 2.18 17.61 -4.99
N THR A 58 2.10 16.70 -4.02
CA THR A 58 3.25 15.89 -3.56
C THR A 58 3.37 14.58 -4.34
N VAL A 59 2.29 13.80 -4.39
CA VAL A 59 2.18 12.52 -5.11
C VAL A 59 0.92 12.57 -5.98
N ALA A 60 1.10 13.04 -7.21
CA ALA A 60 0.04 13.29 -8.17
C ALA A 60 -0.40 12.00 -8.89
N PRO A 61 -1.70 11.73 -9.02
CA PRO A 61 -2.24 10.67 -9.86
C PRO A 61 -2.27 11.10 -11.35
N VAL A 62 -1.10 11.29 -11.97
CA VAL A 62 -0.99 11.76 -13.37
C VAL A 62 -1.62 10.82 -14.40
N GLY A 63 -1.87 9.56 -14.04
CA GLY A 63 -2.62 8.60 -14.86
C GLY A 63 -4.15 8.75 -14.80
N ASP A 64 -4.67 9.60 -13.92
CA ASP A 64 -6.09 9.94 -13.86
C ASP A 64 -6.43 10.99 -14.93
N PRO A 65 -7.37 10.71 -15.86
CA PRO A 65 -7.73 11.64 -16.92
C PRO A 65 -8.31 12.97 -16.41
N ASP A 66 -8.91 12.98 -15.22
CA ASP A 66 -9.54 14.17 -14.66
C ASP A 66 -8.53 15.03 -13.88
N TYR A 67 -7.36 14.48 -13.48
CA TYR A 67 -6.40 15.15 -12.60
C TYR A 67 -5.94 16.50 -13.16
N ALA A 68 -5.46 16.55 -14.40
CA ALA A 68 -4.93 17.78 -14.97
C ALA A 68 -6.00 18.86 -15.11
N ALA A 69 -7.23 18.47 -15.48
CA ALA A 69 -8.35 19.40 -15.62
C ALA A 69 -8.81 19.97 -14.26
N LEU A 70 -8.84 19.13 -13.22
CA LEU A 70 -9.24 19.52 -11.87
C LEU A 70 -8.17 20.31 -11.12
N HIS A 71 -6.89 19.99 -11.32
CA HIS A 71 -5.75 20.64 -10.65
C HIS A 71 -5.25 21.89 -11.41
N GLY A 72 -5.64 22.04 -12.68
CA GLY A 72 -5.37 23.23 -13.48
C GLY A 72 -3.87 23.49 -13.67
N SER A 73 -3.45 24.75 -13.51
CA SER A 73 -2.08 25.18 -13.79
C SER A 73 -1.01 24.61 -12.85
N ILE A 74 -1.42 24.05 -11.71
CA ILE A 74 -0.52 23.43 -10.73
C ILE A 74 -0.47 21.90 -10.87
N ALA A 75 -1.10 21.33 -11.89
CA ALA A 75 -1.00 19.91 -12.18
C ALA A 75 0.46 19.52 -12.46
N LEU A 76 0.92 18.46 -11.80
CA LEU A 76 2.19 17.83 -12.15
C LEU A 76 2.07 17.18 -13.52
N THR A 77 3.14 17.29 -14.31
CA THR A 77 3.22 16.71 -15.66
C THR A 77 4.43 15.78 -15.75
N PRO A 78 4.35 14.66 -16.48
CA PRO A 78 5.47 13.72 -16.62
C PRO A 78 6.62 14.26 -17.49
N ASP A 79 6.37 15.33 -18.25
CA ASP A 79 7.29 15.88 -19.25
C ASP A 79 7.54 17.38 -19.01
N GLY A 80 8.57 17.92 -19.65
CA GLY A 80 8.90 19.35 -19.61
C GLY A 80 9.99 19.73 -18.60
N PRO A 81 10.25 21.03 -18.39
CA PRO A 81 11.38 21.51 -17.59
C PRO A 81 11.27 21.18 -16.10
N HIS A 82 10.05 20.90 -15.61
CA HIS A 82 9.76 20.54 -14.23
C HIS A 82 9.00 19.21 -14.14
N ALA A 83 9.39 18.26 -15.01
CA ALA A 83 8.81 16.92 -15.07
C ALA A 83 8.76 16.25 -13.70
N ALA A 84 7.59 15.73 -13.35
CA ALA A 84 7.38 14.96 -12.14
C ALA A 84 8.13 13.62 -12.20
N LEU A 85 8.53 13.13 -11.04
CA LEU A 85 9.29 11.89 -10.91
C LEU A 85 8.30 10.72 -10.90
N MET A 86 8.13 10.03 -12.02
CA MET A 86 7.23 8.87 -12.10
C MET A 86 7.61 7.79 -11.08
N LEU A 87 6.64 7.38 -10.25
CA LEU A 87 6.77 6.25 -9.32
C LEU A 87 6.35 4.95 -10.00
N ASP A 88 5.27 5.01 -10.77
CA ASP A 88 4.75 3.93 -11.61
C ASP A 88 4.01 4.53 -12.82
N SER A 89 3.09 3.78 -13.46
CA SER A 89 2.33 4.27 -14.62
C SER A 89 1.20 5.23 -14.27
N PHE A 90 0.88 5.42 -12.99
CA PHE A 90 -0.28 6.18 -12.53
C PHE A 90 0.10 7.34 -11.60
N PHE A 91 1.09 7.17 -10.73
CA PHE A 91 1.54 8.15 -9.76
C PHE A 91 2.90 8.75 -10.11
N ALA A 92 3.02 10.06 -9.89
CA ALA A 92 4.26 10.81 -10.01
C ALA A 92 4.50 11.67 -8.77
N LEU A 93 5.76 11.81 -8.39
CA LEU A 93 6.19 12.59 -7.24
C LEU A 93 6.66 13.99 -7.67
N HIS A 94 6.47 14.99 -6.81
CA HIS A 94 6.97 16.35 -7.05
C HIS A 94 8.47 16.36 -7.39
N PRO A 95 8.93 17.14 -8.39
CA PRO A 95 10.33 17.15 -8.85
C PRO A 95 11.35 17.51 -7.74
N ALA A 96 10.92 18.24 -6.72
CA ALA A 96 11.76 18.60 -5.57
C ALA A 96 12.01 17.44 -4.57
N MET A 97 11.54 16.22 -4.83
CA MET A 97 11.67 15.07 -3.92
C MET A 97 12.48 13.89 -4.48
N PRO A 98 13.69 14.13 -5.06
CA PRO A 98 14.47 13.08 -5.70
C PRO A 98 14.87 11.95 -4.73
N GLU A 99 15.17 12.28 -3.47
CA GLU A 99 15.54 11.29 -2.46
C GLU A 99 14.37 10.37 -2.07
N PHE A 100 13.16 10.92 -1.96
CA PHE A 100 11.99 10.09 -1.69
C PHE A 100 11.67 9.16 -2.86
N ALA A 101 11.80 9.64 -4.10
CA ALA A 101 11.69 8.79 -5.27
C ALA A 101 12.74 7.66 -5.27
N ARG A 102 13.98 7.95 -4.85
CA ARG A 102 15.04 6.93 -4.69
C ARG A 102 14.66 5.89 -3.63
N MET A 103 14.25 6.32 -2.44
CA MET A 103 13.82 5.42 -1.36
C MET A 103 12.62 4.56 -1.77
N TYR A 104 11.66 5.13 -2.51
CA TYR A 104 10.52 4.39 -3.03
C TYR A 104 10.95 3.26 -3.98
N ARG A 105 11.83 3.56 -4.94
CA ARG A 105 12.39 2.55 -5.87
C ARG A 105 13.16 1.45 -5.14
N GLU A 106 13.86 1.79 -4.06
CA GLU A 106 14.58 0.85 -3.21
C GLU A 106 13.67 0.07 -2.23
N LYS A 107 12.35 0.29 -2.28
CA LYS A 107 11.35 -0.30 -1.37
C LYS A 107 11.58 0.06 0.10
N GLN A 108 12.17 1.23 0.34
CA GLN A 108 12.44 1.80 1.66
C GLN A 108 11.42 2.89 2.05
N ALA A 109 10.61 3.35 1.09
CA ALA A 109 9.52 4.28 1.32
C ALA A 109 8.22 3.74 0.69
N ALA A 110 7.09 4.13 1.26
CA ALA A 110 5.77 3.82 0.74
C ALA A 110 4.89 5.08 0.81
N VAL A 111 3.96 5.20 -0.13
CA VAL A 111 2.90 6.21 -0.12
C VAL A 111 1.59 5.49 0.15
N ILE A 112 0.78 6.02 1.07
CA ILE A 112 -0.53 5.48 1.41
C ILE A 112 -1.56 6.55 1.07
N HIS A 113 -2.39 6.28 0.06
CA HIS A 113 -3.44 7.18 -0.40
C HIS A 113 -4.77 6.92 0.32
N ALA A 114 -5.70 7.88 0.20
CA ALA A 114 -7.06 7.79 0.76
C ALA A 114 -7.09 7.53 2.28
N VAL A 115 -6.11 8.09 3.02
CA VAL A 115 -6.06 8.03 4.48
C VAL A 115 -6.69 9.29 5.07
N SER A 116 -7.46 9.13 6.15
CA SER A 116 -8.00 10.25 6.92
C SER A 116 -8.18 9.85 8.38
N THR A 117 -8.08 10.82 9.28
CA THR A 117 -8.58 10.70 10.65
C THR A 117 -10.11 10.63 10.63
N PRO A 118 -10.79 10.22 11.72
CA PRO A 118 -12.26 10.30 11.81
C PRO A 118 -12.79 11.74 11.89
N TYR A 119 -11.92 12.74 12.03
CA TYR A 119 -12.30 14.15 12.05
C TYR A 119 -12.79 14.62 10.67
N ARG A 120 -13.88 15.39 10.66
CA ARG A 120 -14.61 15.77 9.43
C ARG A 120 -14.88 17.26 9.29
N ASP A 121 -14.50 18.07 10.27
CA ASP A 121 -14.58 19.52 10.17
C ASP A 121 -13.40 20.10 9.38
N ARG A 122 -13.48 21.39 9.06
CA ARG A 122 -12.54 22.06 8.13
C ARG A 122 -11.43 22.86 8.82
N SER A 123 -11.32 22.80 10.15
CA SER A 123 -10.22 23.47 10.87
C SER A 123 -8.94 22.63 10.79
N HIS A 124 -7.90 23.21 10.20
CA HIS A 124 -6.55 22.63 10.23
C HIS A 124 -5.94 22.60 11.63
N PHE A 125 -6.37 23.48 12.55
CA PHE A 125 -5.86 23.52 13.92
C PHE A 125 -6.47 22.37 14.72
N ASP A 126 -7.79 22.27 14.78
CA ASP A 126 -8.48 21.22 15.53
C ASP A 126 -8.17 19.83 14.94
N GLY A 127 -7.99 19.75 13.62
CA GLY A 127 -7.56 18.52 12.95
C GLY A 127 -6.15 18.06 13.33
N GLN A 128 -5.28 18.96 13.80
CA GLN A 128 -3.96 18.61 14.34
C GLN A 128 -4.03 18.16 15.81
N ASP A 129 -4.98 18.67 16.59
CA ASP A 129 -5.15 18.30 18.00
C ASP A 129 -5.61 16.84 18.17
N VAL A 130 -6.10 16.21 17.11
CA VAL A 130 -6.61 14.81 17.08
C VAL A 130 -5.64 13.81 16.43
N LEU A 131 -4.40 14.21 16.12
CA LEU A 131 -3.35 13.36 15.54
C LEU A 131 -2.47 12.67 16.59
#